data_AF-A0A936I5X9-F1
#
_entry.id   AF-A0A936I5X9-F1
#
_cell.length_a   1.000
_cell.length_b   1.000
_cell.length_c   1.000
_cell.angle_alpha   90.00
_cell.angle_beta   90.00
_cell.angle_gamma   90.00
#
_symmetry.space_group_name_H-M   'P 1'
#
loop_
_entity.id
_entity.type
_entity.pdbx_description
1 polymer ?
#
loop_
_entity_poly.entity_id
_entity_poly.type
_entity_poly.pdbx_seq_one_letter_code
_entity_poly.pdbx_strand_id
1 'polypeptide(L)'
;MRDHKKFTAKKIVEAIEVNLQESRRDWMLPLLRQPAGTIRFWQQDLHPIWLRTPAVIDQKLDYMHMNPVIEGLVDEPHHYPYSSAAAYAGMPALLNVELI
;
A
#
# COMPACT_ATOMS: atom_id res chain seq x y z
N MET A 1 -9.42 -0.16 -12.45
CA MET A 1 -9.06 0.50 -11.16
C MET A 1 -10.23 1.08 -10.38
N ARG A 2 -11.22 1.76 -11.00
CA ARG A 2 -12.38 2.33 -10.29
C ARG A 2 -13.07 1.34 -9.36
N ASP A 3 -13.43 0.17 -9.88
CA ASP A 3 -14.22 -0.81 -9.12
C ASP A 3 -13.40 -1.44 -8.00
N HIS A 4 -12.09 -1.65 -8.22
CA HIS A 4 -11.17 -2.10 -7.18
C HIS A 4 -11.05 -1.07 -6.04
N LYS A 5 -10.86 0.22 -6.36
CA LYS A 5 -10.84 1.31 -5.36
C LYS A 5 -12.17 1.35 -4.58
N LYS A 6 -13.31 1.23 -5.27
CA LYS A 6 -14.64 1.24 -4.62
C LYS A 6 -14.81 0.04 -3.69
N PHE A 7 -14.48 -1.16 -4.15
CA PHE A 7 -14.62 -2.40 -3.38
C PHE A 7 -13.73 -2.37 -2.12
N THR A 8 -12.44 -2.09 -2.29
CA THR A 8 -11.47 -2.06 -1.18
C THR A 8 -11.80 -0.95 -0.18
N ALA A 9 -12.20 0.24 -0.62
CA ALA A 9 -12.62 1.31 0.28
C ALA A 9 -13.81 0.88 1.16
N LYS A 10 -14.81 0.21 0.58
CA LYS A 10 -15.93 -0.34 1.34
C LYS A 10 -15.46 -1.37 2.37
N LYS A 11 -14.58 -2.30 1.97
CA LYS A 11 -14.07 -3.34 2.86
C LYS A 11 -13.20 -2.81 4.00
N ILE A 12 -12.39 -1.79 3.75
CA ILE A 12 -11.56 -1.16 4.78
C ILE A 12 -12.43 -0.45 5.81
N VAL A 13 -13.42 0.33 5.36
CA VAL A 13 -14.34 1.01 6.28
C VAL A 13 -15.17 0.01 7.09
N GLU A 14 -15.67 -1.05 6.46
CA GLU A 14 -16.35 -2.15 7.15
C GLU A 14 -15.43 -2.76 8.23
N ALA A 15 -14.16 -3.04 7.91
CA ALA A 15 -13.21 -3.62 8.85
C ALA A 15 -12.95 -2.71 10.06
N ILE A 16 -12.87 -1.38 9.85
CA ILE A 16 -12.71 -0.39 10.93
C ILE A 16 -13.98 -0.32 11.80
N GLU A 17 -15.15 -0.35 11.18
CA GLU A 17 -16.44 -0.20 11.87
C GLU A 17 -16.76 -1.42 12.75
N VAL A 18 -16.55 -2.63 12.25
CA VAL A 18 -16.85 -3.87 12.98
C VAL A 18 -15.78 -4.23 14.02
N ASN A 19 -14.57 -3.69 13.89
CA ASN A 19 -13.50 -3.94 14.86
C ASN A 19 -13.70 -3.09 16.12
N LEU A 20 -14.25 -3.71 17.18
CA LEU A 20 -14.46 -3.05 18.47
C LEU A 20 -13.16 -2.66 19.20
N GLN A 21 -12.02 -3.22 18.81
CA GLN A 21 -10.70 -2.92 19.40
C GLN A 21 -9.96 -1.77 18.69
N GLU A 22 -10.48 -1.27 17.57
CA GLU A 22 -9.87 -0.17 16.83
C GLU A 22 -10.11 1.17 17.53
N SER A 23 -9.13 1.61 18.33
CA SER A 23 -9.20 2.85 19.11
C SER A 23 -9.30 4.12 18.24
N ARG A 24 -8.91 4.05 16.97
CA ARG A 24 -8.94 5.20 16.03
C ARG A 24 -10.27 5.34 15.28
N ARG A 25 -11.19 4.38 15.45
CA ARG A 25 -12.46 4.31 14.72
C ARG A 25 -13.24 5.62 14.77
N ASP A 26 -13.33 6.23 15.94
CA ASP A 26 -14.21 7.36 16.21
C ASP A 26 -13.84 8.61 15.40
N TRP A 27 -12.56 8.82 15.08
CA TRP A 27 -12.12 9.93 14.23
C TRP A 27 -11.92 9.51 12.76
N MET A 28 -11.58 8.25 12.48
CA MET A 28 -11.39 7.77 11.11
C MET A 28 -12.71 7.68 10.34
N LEU A 29 -13.77 7.14 10.95
CA LEU A 29 -15.05 6.93 10.26
C LEU A 29 -15.67 8.25 9.75
N PRO A 30 -15.72 9.34 10.53
CA PRO A 30 -16.20 10.63 10.03
C PRO A 30 -15.37 11.21 8.88
N LEU A 31 -14.07 10.96 8.82
CA LEU A 31 -13.22 11.43 7.72
C LEU A 31 -13.45 10.61 6.44
N LEU A 32 -13.61 9.30 6.58
CA LEU A 32 -13.77 8.38 5.46
C LEU A 32 -15.19 8.38 4.88
N ARG A 33 -16.20 8.65 5.70
CA ARG A 33 -17.61 8.75 5.29
C ARG A 33 -17.95 10.20 4.95
N GLN A 34 -18.24 10.44 3.68
CA GLN A 34 -18.69 11.75 3.21
C GLN A 34 -20.16 11.97 3.58
N PRO A 35 -20.62 13.23 3.72
CA PRO A 35 -22.01 13.55 4.07
C PRO A 35 -23.07 12.93 3.14
N ALA A 36 -22.73 12.70 1.87
CA ALA A 36 -23.60 12.04 0.88
C ALA A 36 -23.65 10.50 0.99
N GLY A 37 -23.13 9.92 2.08
CA GLY A 37 -23.07 8.47 2.30
C GLY A 37 -22.02 7.74 1.46
N THR A 38 -21.17 8.47 0.73
CA THR A 38 -20.08 7.90 -0.06
C THR A 38 -18.82 7.70 0.78
N ILE A 39 -18.01 6.69 0.46
CA ILE A 39 -16.72 6.44 1.13
C ILE A 39 -15.59 7.01 0.28
N ARG A 40 -14.73 7.82 0.89
CA ARG A 40 -13.49 8.33 0.27
C ARG A 40 -12.28 7.87 1.08
N PHE A 41 -11.67 6.79 0.62
CA PHE A 41 -10.41 6.26 1.18
C PHE A 41 -9.23 6.52 0.24
N TRP A 42 -9.43 6.25 -1.05
CA TRP A 42 -8.39 6.44 -2.07
C TRP A 42 -8.38 7.86 -2.63
N GLN A 43 -7.19 8.34 -3.01
CA GLN A 43 -7.04 9.47 -3.92
C GLN A 43 -7.76 9.20 -5.24
N GLN A 44 -8.28 10.24 -5.90
CA GLN A 44 -9.02 10.08 -7.16
C GLN A 44 -8.10 9.61 -8.27
N ASP A 45 -6.95 10.26 -8.40
CA ASP A 45 -6.04 10.05 -9.51
C ASP A 45 -5.29 8.71 -9.43
N LEU A 46 -4.76 8.34 -10.58
CA LEU A 46 -3.87 7.20 -10.77
C LEU A 46 -2.68 7.70 -11.55
N HIS A 47 -1.49 7.23 -11.18
CA HIS A 47 -0.26 7.53 -11.91
C HIS A 47 0.34 6.23 -12.46
N PRO A 48 -0.27 5.61 -13.48
CA PRO A 48 0.28 4.40 -14.08
C PRO A 48 1.58 4.74 -14.82
N ILE A 49 2.62 3.95 -14.58
CA ILE A 49 3.89 4.05 -15.30
C ILE A 49 4.02 2.84 -16.21
N TRP A 50 4.33 3.09 -17.48
CA TRP A 50 4.50 2.02 -18.45
C TRP A 50 5.90 1.39 -18.35
N LEU A 51 5.94 0.14 -17.92
CA LEU A 51 7.17 -0.65 -17.74
C LEU A 51 7.59 -1.31 -19.05
N ARG A 52 8.20 -0.55 -19.95
CA ARG A 52 8.48 -0.98 -21.34
C ARG A 52 9.87 -1.55 -21.59
N THR A 53 10.83 -1.34 -20.70
CA THR A 53 12.19 -1.86 -20.83
C THR A 53 12.67 -2.40 -19.48
N PRO A 54 13.62 -3.37 -19.46
CA PRO A 54 14.23 -3.86 -18.23
C PRO A 54 14.76 -2.71 -17.35
N ALA A 55 15.48 -1.76 -17.95
CA ALA A 55 15.98 -0.59 -17.22
C ALA A 55 14.89 0.24 -16.51
N VAL A 56 13.68 0.34 -17.07
CA VAL A 56 12.55 1.03 -16.42
C VAL A 56 11.98 0.17 -15.29
N ILE A 57 11.94 -1.16 -15.45
CA ILE A 57 11.51 -2.09 -14.41
C ILE A 57 12.46 -2.00 -13.21
N ASP A 58 13.77 -2.12 -13.45
CA ASP A 58 14.80 -2.07 -12.41
C ASP A 58 14.74 -0.75 -11.65
N GLN A 59 14.65 0.38 -12.39
CA GLN A 59 14.51 1.70 -11.77
C GLN A 59 13.27 1.79 -10.85
N LYS A 60 12.13 1.21 -11.24
CA LYS A 60 10.91 1.25 -10.40
C LYS A 60 10.97 0.29 -9.24
N LEU A 61 11.63 -0.86 -9.40
CA LEU A 61 11.89 -1.77 -8.31
C LEU A 61 12.76 -1.10 -7.24
N ASP A 62 13.88 -0.49 -7.64
CA ASP A 62 14.77 0.26 -6.75
C ASP A 62 14.01 1.39 -6.03
N TYR A 63 13.20 2.15 -6.76
CA TYR A 63 12.37 3.21 -6.17
C TYR A 63 11.42 2.66 -5.09
N MET A 64 10.72 1.55 -5.36
CA MET A 64 9.80 0.94 -4.39
C MET A 64 10.53 0.42 -3.15
N HIS A 65 11.69 -0.21 -3.33
CA HIS A 65 12.50 -0.75 -2.22
C HIS A 65 13.16 0.34 -1.39
N MET A 66 13.60 1.44 -2.01
CA MET A 66 14.24 2.56 -1.31
C MET A 66 13.26 3.53 -0.66
N ASN A 67 11.98 3.55 -1.06
CA ASN A 67 11.01 4.50 -0.53
C ASN A 67 10.91 4.47 1.01
N PRO A 68 10.84 3.31 1.70
CA PRO A 68 10.87 3.27 3.16
C PRO A 68 12.13 3.86 3.80
N VAL A 69 13.28 3.78 3.12
CA VAL A 69 14.55 4.36 3.60
C VAL A 69 14.55 5.88 3.43
N ILE A 70 14.12 6.36 2.26
CA ILE A 70 14.03 7.79 1.94
C ILE A 70 13.04 8.50 2.89
N GLU A 71 11.93 7.83 3.22
CA GLU A 71 10.92 8.34 4.17
C GLU A 71 11.36 8.16 5.65
N GLY A 72 12.53 7.61 5.91
CA GLY A 72 13.09 7.45 7.26
C GLY A 72 12.36 6.41 8.12
N LEU A 73 11.64 5.47 7.52
CA LEU A 73 10.93 4.41 8.23
C LEU A 73 11.89 3.29 8.69
N VAL A 74 12.94 3.03 7.91
CA VAL A 74 13.95 1.99 8.15
C VAL A 74 15.31 2.42 7.62
N ASP A 75 16.38 1.85 8.16
CA ASP A 75 17.75 2.15 7.72
C ASP A 75 18.14 1.45 6.41
N GLU A 76 17.53 0.28 6.12
CA GLU A 76 17.83 -0.51 4.92
C GLU A 76 16.53 -1.05 4.28
N PRO A 77 16.48 -1.23 2.94
CA PRO A 77 15.26 -1.61 2.24
C PRO A 77 14.58 -2.88 2.76
N HIS A 78 15.37 -3.92 3.05
CA HIS A 78 14.88 -5.21 3.48
C HIS A 78 14.42 -5.24 4.95
N HIS A 79 14.69 -4.18 5.73
CA HIS A 79 14.14 -4.03 7.07
C HIS A 79 12.66 -3.65 7.05
N TYR A 80 12.11 -3.17 5.93
CA TYR A 80 10.68 -2.84 5.86
C TYR A 80 9.85 -4.11 5.62
N PRO A 81 9.05 -4.56 6.61
CA PRO A 81 8.40 -5.87 6.56
C PRO A 81 7.33 -5.97 5.46
N TYR A 82 6.72 -4.84 5.09
CA TYR A 82 5.66 -4.78 4.07
C TYR A 82 6.22 -4.46 2.66
N SER A 83 7.46 -4.87 2.38
CA SER A 83 8.11 -4.76 1.07
C SER A 83 8.64 -6.13 0.62
N SER A 84 8.75 -6.31 -0.69
CA SER A 84 9.44 -7.47 -1.28
C SER A 84 10.97 -7.39 -1.18
N ALA A 85 11.54 -6.26 -0.75
CA ALA A 85 12.99 -6.05 -0.69
C ALA A 85 13.74 -7.19 0.04
N ALA A 86 13.17 -7.72 1.12
CA ALA A 86 13.75 -8.87 1.83
C ALA A 86 13.86 -10.12 0.95
N ALA A 87 12.83 -10.42 0.14
CA ALA A 87 12.87 -11.57 -0.76
C ALA A 87 13.95 -11.40 -1.84
N TYR A 88 14.09 -10.19 -2.39
CA TYR A 88 15.15 -9.87 -3.37
C TYR A 88 16.57 -9.93 -2.75
N ALA A 89 16.69 -9.70 -1.44
CA ALA A 89 17.92 -9.85 -0.69
C ALA A 89 18.21 -11.30 -0.24
N GLY A 90 17.37 -12.27 -0.62
CA GLY A 90 17.51 -13.67 -0.17
C GLY A 90 17.20 -13.87 1.33
N MET A 91 16.47 -12.93 1.93
CA MET A 91 16.07 -12.97 3.34
C MET A 91 14.62 -13.45 3.50
N PRO A 92 14.22 -13.92 4.69
CA PRO A 92 12.83 -14.21 4.98
C PRO A 92 11.93 -12.99 4.75
N ALA A 93 10.90 -13.16 3.93
CA ALA A 93 9.91 -12.11 3.63
C ALA A 93 8.51 -12.56 4.03
N LEU A 94 7.60 -11.61 4.25
CA LEU A 94 6.20 -11.90 4.57
C LEU A 94 5.46 -12.63 3.44
N LEU A 95 5.87 -12.37 2.20
CA LEU A 95 5.31 -12.97 1.00
C LEU A 95 6.42 -13.58 0.16
N ASN A 96 6.15 -14.75 -0.40
CA ASN A 96 7.05 -15.39 -1.34
C ASN A 96 7.07 -14.61 -2.66
N VAL A 97 8.25 -14.38 -3.19
CA VAL A 97 8.47 -13.75 -4.50
C VAL A 97 9.20 -14.75 -5.38
N GLU A 98 8.65 -15.03 -6.56
CA GLU A 98 9.31 -15.81 -7.60
C GLU A 98 10.13 -14.85 -8.47
N LEU A 99 11.44 -15.07 -8.51
CA LEU A 99 12.35 -14.31 -9.37
C LEU A 99 12.43 -15.06 -10.71
N ILE A 100 12.12 -14.36 -11.80
CA ILE A 100 12.10 -14.88 -13.17
C ILE A 100 13.35 -14.40 -13.91
#